data_AF-A0A519WAX9-F1
#
_entry.id   AF-A0A519WAX9-F1
#
_cell.length_a   1.000
_cell.length_b   1.000
_cell.length_c   1.000
_cell.angle_alpha   90.00
_cell.angle_beta   90.00
_cell.angle_gamma   90.00
#
_symmetry.space_group_name_H-M   'P 1'
#
loop_
_entity.id
_entity.type
_entity.pdbx_description
1 polymer ?
#
loop_
_entity_poly.entity_id
_entity_poly.type
_entity_poly.pdbx_seq_one_letter_code
_entity_poly.pdbx_strand_id
1 'polypeptide(L)'
;MVKYSIIGWCLLMNFFCSTFTFAQADPLYDVILTRVRKDLIVPAQSSELTKKLSDSMLDDGSWADIDYNDRTMVKWVPSNHLKKIKLLIIAYLEQDKTSAFSEKLHGNIVKGFSYWYKKDPKSDNWWHNEIDVPQLLGQCLILMGAADSKLPSGLESLLLDRMDRGNMIARTGANKTDIALHVFYRSLLSKNKDLLELSITQLFLPVNQVHYSEGLQYDGSYLQHGPQLYIGGYGTVYVTGILKLATYVQGTPYALSSEKLKLFSDFYKDTYLKTIRGSYSDFNIQGRGISRKNILSREEEASKLNLFKKIDLENYNEWDAALKRIVEEETASYRIMPHHKHFWNGDYTIHLRPEYSFNVRIVSNRTMRSEVGNKENLIGKHLSDGATNIQLKGPEYYNIMPVWEWDKIPGTTSHDYDEDKPILKEWGEPGSNAFAGGVSDGTYGVTAYDMKYDSLVAKKSWFFFDKEVVCLGAGIKSVIDKSVVTTVNQCWLNGEVTLFNDSKKVKAISGALMKNGLIWHDNVGYYFPGNQNVVVSKEQQEGSWYRINKSGSKEKESGAVFKLFLN
;
A
#
# COMPACT_ATOMS: atom_id res chain seq x y z
N MET A 1 80.68 -9.68 -30.46
CA MET A 1 80.12 -8.82 -31.52
C MET A 1 79.69 -7.50 -30.88
N VAL A 2 80.09 -6.35 -31.46
CA VAL A 2 79.45 -5.00 -31.39
C VAL A 2 79.08 -4.47 -29.96
N LYS A 3 79.81 -3.54 -29.28
CA LYS A 3 79.99 -2.06 -29.48
C LYS A 3 78.65 -1.27 -29.49
N TYR A 4 78.39 -0.09 -28.91
CA TYR A 4 79.05 1.02 -28.15
C TYR A 4 77.93 1.69 -27.26
N SER A 5 78.06 2.76 -26.46
CA SER A 5 79.06 3.35 -25.53
C SER A 5 78.46 4.64 -24.87
N ILE A 6 79.22 5.36 -24.03
CA ILE A 6 79.06 6.80 -23.64
C ILE A 6 77.93 7.22 -22.64
N ILE A 7 78.37 7.47 -21.40
CA ILE A 7 78.25 8.71 -20.57
C ILE A 7 76.96 9.58 -20.70
N GLY A 8 76.16 9.58 -19.62
CA GLY A 8 75.81 10.76 -18.79
C GLY A 8 74.99 11.94 -19.35
N TRP A 9 74.03 12.43 -18.55
CA TRP A 9 73.94 13.81 -18.02
C TRP A 9 72.72 13.93 -17.08
N CYS A 10 72.85 14.69 -15.98
CA CYS A 10 71.73 15.02 -15.10
C CYS A 10 71.01 16.27 -15.61
N LEU A 11 69.67 16.23 -15.69
CA LEU A 11 68.85 17.42 -15.92
C LEU A 11 67.59 17.37 -15.05
N LEU A 12 67.55 18.29 -14.07
CA LEU A 12 66.35 18.66 -13.34
C LEU A 12 65.35 19.30 -14.30
N MET A 13 64.12 18.80 -14.35
CA MET A 13 63.04 19.45 -15.08
C MET A 13 61.84 19.66 -14.16
N ASN A 14 61.67 20.91 -13.71
CA ASN A 14 60.49 21.35 -12.99
C ASN A 14 59.28 21.29 -13.92
N PHE A 15 58.31 20.42 -13.63
CA PHE A 15 56.97 20.54 -14.18
C PHE A 15 56.08 21.29 -13.20
N PHE A 16 55.78 22.55 -13.53
CA PHE A 16 54.65 23.27 -12.93
C PHE A 16 53.36 22.53 -13.29
N CYS A 17 52.84 21.74 -12.36
CA CYS A 17 51.51 21.17 -12.49
C CYS A 17 50.49 22.23 -12.08
N SER A 18 49.98 22.99 -13.05
CA SER A 18 48.90 23.95 -12.87
C SER A 18 47.67 23.23 -12.31
N THR A 19 47.42 23.36 -11.01
CA THR A 19 46.21 22.82 -10.37
C THR A 19 45.00 23.64 -10.81
N PHE A 20 44.41 23.27 -11.95
CA PHE A 20 43.03 23.60 -12.24
C PHE A 20 42.15 22.90 -11.21
N THR A 21 41.82 23.61 -10.14
CA THR A 21 40.77 23.23 -9.20
C THR A 21 39.42 23.35 -9.90
N PHE A 22 39.11 22.38 -10.76
CA PHE A 22 37.72 22.01 -10.97
C PHE A 22 37.14 21.68 -9.59
N ALA A 23 36.02 22.32 -9.25
CA ALA A 23 35.29 21.99 -8.03
C ALA A 23 34.85 20.53 -8.15
N GLN A 24 35.60 19.63 -7.50
CA GLN A 24 35.35 18.20 -7.56
C GLN A 24 34.04 17.94 -6.82
N ALA A 25 32.96 17.77 -7.58
CA ALA A 25 31.66 17.45 -7.01
C ALA A 25 31.79 16.14 -6.22
N ASP A 26 31.20 16.11 -5.01
CA ASP A 26 31.24 14.92 -4.16
C ASP A 26 30.54 13.75 -4.90
N PRO A 27 31.29 12.73 -5.36
CA PRO A 27 30.75 11.70 -6.23
C PRO A 27 29.59 10.93 -5.60
N LEU A 28 29.52 10.92 -4.26
CA LEU A 28 28.48 10.26 -3.48
C LEU A 28 27.11 10.92 -3.71
N TYR A 29 27.05 12.25 -3.61
CA TYR A 29 25.79 12.99 -3.81
C TYR A 29 25.31 12.90 -5.25
N ASP A 30 26.21 13.00 -6.23
CA ASP A 30 25.84 12.96 -7.65
C ASP A 30 25.33 11.56 -8.07
N VAL A 31 25.94 10.48 -7.56
CA VAL A 31 25.44 9.11 -7.78
C VAL A 31 24.04 8.92 -7.21
N ILE A 32 23.80 9.38 -5.98
CA ILE A 32 22.49 9.26 -5.32
C ILE A 32 21.45 10.14 -6.04
N LEU A 33 21.74 11.41 -6.30
CA LEU A 33 20.85 12.33 -7.03
C LEU A 33 20.51 11.81 -8.44
N THR A 34 21.46 11.22 -9.15
CA THR A 34 21.22 10.62 -10.47
C THR A 34 20.23 9.46 -10.40
N ARG A 35 20.34 8.61 -9.36
CA ARG A 35 19.39 7.51 -9.13
C ARG A 35 17.99 8.02 -8.75
N VAL A 36 17.89 9.04 -7.89
CA VAL A 36 16.60 9.66 -7.54
C VAL A 36 15.96 10.29 -8.78
N ARG A 37 16.70 11.06 -9.59
CA ARG A 37 16.18 11.63 -10.85
C ARG A 37 15.65 10.55 -11.79
N LYS A 38 16.36 9.44 -11.94
CA LYS A 38 15.94 8.32 -12.80
C LYS A 38 14.65 7.63 -12.32
N ASP A 39 14.39 7.59 -11.02
CA ASP A 39 13.11 7.11 -10.46
C ASP A 39 11.97 8.13 -10.63
N LEU A 40 12.29 9.44 -10.58
CA LEU A 40 11.30 10.50 -10.69
C LEU A 40 10.87 10.87 -12.11
N ILE A 41 11.72 10.59 -13.11
CA ILE A 41 11.40 10.74 -14.53
C ILE A 41 10.58 9.54 -14.98
N VAL A 42 9.26 9.75 -15.09
CA VAL A 42 8.36 8.87 -15.84
C VAL A 42 8.36 9.35 -17.29
N PRO A 43 8.46 8.46 -18.31
CA PRO A 43 8.38 8.86 -19.71
C PRO A 43 7.15 9.73 -19.95
N ALA A 44 7.32 10.89 -20.61
CA ALA A 44 6.28 11.90 -20.64
C ALA A 44 4.96 11.40 -21.23
N GLN A 45 3.86 11.79 -20.56
CA GLN A 45 2.56 11.88 -21.22
C GLN A 45 2.70 12.85 -22.41
N SER A 46 1.97 12.59 -23.50
CA SER A 46 2.18 13.25 -24.81
C SER A 46 2.48 14.75 -24.72
N SER A 47 3.42 15.23 -25.53
CA SER A 47 3.87 16.63 -25.56
C SER A 47 2.72 17.65 -25.65
N GLU A 48 1.61 17.27 -26.28
CA GLU A 48 0.37 18.03 -26.35
C GLU A 48 -0.28 18.29 -24.98
N LEU A 49 -0.25 17.33 -24.05
CA LEU A 49 -0.81 17.50 -22.71
C LEU A 49 0.00 18.51 -21.89
N THR A 50 1.33 18.40 -21.91
CA THR A 50 2.22 19.36 -21.25
C THR A 50 2.07 20.75 -21.85
N LYS A 51 1.90 20.85 -23.18
CA LYS A 51 1.61 22.13 -23.83
C LYS A 51 0.29 22.73 -23.32
N LYS A 52 -0.81 21.97 -23.29
CA LYS A 52 -2.10 22.42 -22.70
C LYS A 52 -1.97 22.83 -21.22
N LEU A 53 -1.15 22.12 -20.45
CA LEU A 53 -0.88 22.46 -19.05
C LEU A 53 -0.11 23.78 -18.90
N SER A 54 0.90 24.00 -19.75
CA SER A 54 1.71 25.21 -19.80
C SER A 54 0.92 26.42 -20.34
N ASP A 55 0.00 26.19 -21.27
CA ASP A 55 -0.87 27.21 -21.86
C ASP A 55 -2.05 27.60 -20.94
N SER A 56 -2.40 26.76 -19.94
CA SER A 56 -3.46 27.04 -18.95
C SER A 56 -2.97 27.69 -17.65
N MET A 57 -1.66 27.91 -17.50
CA MET A 57 -1.09 28.67 -16.38
C MET A 57 -1.40 30.16 -16.54
N LEU A 58 -1.85 30.80 -15.45
CA LEU A 58 -2.09 32.25 -15.39
C LEU A 58 -0.79 33.03 -15.24
N ASP A 59 -0.81 34.33 -15.57
CA ASP A 59 0.39 35.18 -15.58
C ASP A 59 1.14 35.26 -14.25
N ASP A 60 0.45 35.04 -13.13
CA ASP A 60 1.02 35.02 -11.78
C ASP A 60 1.65 33.69 -11.37
N GLY A 61 1.56 32.65 -12.22
CA GLY A 61 2.04 31.29 -11.95
C GLY A 61 0.99 30.34 -11.37
N SER A 62 -0.25 30.77 -11.20
CA SER A 62 -1.33 29.91 -10.71
C SER A 62 -2.10 29.20 -11.82
N TRP A 63 -3.09 28.39 -11.44
CA TRP A 63 -4.06 27.78 -12.34
C TRP A 63 -5.47 27.98 -11.75
N ALA A 64 -6.43 28.35 -12.59
CA ALA A 64 -7.79 28.70 -12.18
C ALA A 64 -8.63 27.51 -11.66
N ASP A 65 -8.24 26.27 -11.93
CA ASP A 65 -8.91 25.04 -11.48
C ASP A 65 -8.49 24.59 -10.06
N ILE A 66 -7.65 25.37 -9.38
CA ILE A 66 -7.16 25.08 -8.03
C ILE A 66 -7.63 26.17 -7.07
N ASP A 67 -8.49 25.80 -6.10
CA ASP A 67 -8.76 26.67 -4.95
C ASP A 67 -7.60 26.59 -3.95
N TYR A 68 -6.72 27.58 -3.98
CA TYR A 68 -5.58 27.70 -3.07
C TYR A 68 -5.96 28.05 -1.62
N ASN A 69 -7.25 28.25 -1.32
CA ASN A 69 -7.76 28.40 0.05
C ASN A 69 -8.39 27.11 0.59
N ASP A 70 -8.50 26.04 -0.23
CA ASP A 70 -8.96 24.73 0.21
C ASP A 70 -8.09 24.21 1.37
N ARG A 71 -8.74 23.67 2.40
CA ARG A 71 -8.12 23.05 3.59
C ARG A 71 -8.52 21.59 3.79
N THR A 72 -9.25 21.00 2.83
CA THR A 72 -9.79 19.63 2.89
C THR A 72 -8.75 18.59 3.33
N MET A 73 -9.17 17.66 4.20
CA MET A 73 -8.28 16.72 4.88
C MET A 73 -7.79 15.51 4.07
N VAL A 74 -8.37 15.22 2.89
CA VAL A 74 -8.13 13.93 2.18
C VAL A 74 -7.77 14.12 0.70
N LYS A 75 -8.62 14.81 -0.06
CA LYS A 75 -8.38 15.15 -1.47
C LYS A 75 -8.00 16.61 -1.59
N TRP A 76 -6.95 17.01 -0.88
CA TRP A 76 -6.52 18.40 -0.79
C TRP A 76 -5.99 18.91 -2.14
N VAL A 77 -6.80 19.74 -2.80
CA VAL A 77 -6.61 20.14 -4.20
C VAL A 77 -5.33 20.96 -4.43
N PRO A 78 -4.88 21.86 -3.53
CA PRO A 78 -3.67 22.66 -3.74
C PRO A 78 -2.41 21.85 -4.02
N SER A 79 -2.27 20.62 -3.48
CA SER A 79 -1.16 19.71 -3.79
C SER A 79 -0.96 19.48 -5.30
N ASN A 80 -2.03 19.59 -6.09
CA ASN A 80 -1.98 19.42 -7.54
C ASN A 80 -1.17 20.52 -8.24
N HIS A 81 -0.98 21.69 -7.65
CA HIS A 81 -0.11 22.74 -8.19
C HIS A 81 1.33 22.25 -8.32
N LEU A 82 1.88 21.61 -7.27
CA LEU A 82 3.22 21.03 -7.31
C LEU A 82 3.32 19.84 -8.26
N LYS A 83 2.27 19.02 -8.38
CA LYS A 83 2.20 17.91 -9.35
C LYS A 83 2.22 18.44 -10.79
N LYS A 84 1.50 19.52 -11.07
CA LYS A 84 1.53 20.24 -12.36
C LYS A 84 2.93 20.81 -12.65
N ILE A 85 3.57 21.46 -11.68
CA ILE A 85 4.97 21.91 -11.82
C ILE A 85 5.91 20.72 -12.12
N LYS A 86 5.77 19.59 -11.43
CA LYS A 86 6.59 18.38 -11.70
C LYS A 86 6.50 17.93 -13.16
N LEU A 87 5.29 17.95 -13.75
CA LEU A 87 5.08 17.62 -15.16
C LEU A 87 5.75 18.64 -16.10
N LEU A 88 5.66 19.94 -15.80
CA LEU A 88 6.38 20.98 -16.57
C LEU A 88 7.90 20.78 -16.51
N ILE A 89 8.45 20.40 -15.35
CA ILE A 89 9.88 20.14 -15.17
C ILE A 89 10.32 18.92 -15.99
N ILE A 90 9.57 17.80 -15.94
CA ILE A 90 9.90 16.60 -16.73
C ILE A 90 9.94 16.94 -18.22
N ALA A 91 8.92 17.63 -18.73
CA ALA A 91 8.88 18.03 -20.14
C ALA A 91 9.98 19.03 -20.52
N TYR A 92 10.35 19.94 -19.62
CA TYR A 92 11.48 20.87 -19.82
C TYR A 92 12.80 20.12 -19.98
N LEU A 93 13.05 19.08 -19.16
CA LEU A 93 14.25 18.24 -19.24
C LEU A 93 14.34 17.41 -20.54
N GLU A 94 13.23 17.25 -21.27
CA GLU A 94 13.16 16.57 -22.56
C GLU A 94 13.23 17.51 -23.78
N GLN A 95 13.12 18.85 -23.60
CA GLN A 95 13.13 19.79 -24.73
C GLN A 95 14.53 20.06 -25.28
N ASP A 96 14.58 20.44 -26.57
CA ASP A 96 15.72 21.19 -27.10
C ASP A 96 15.87 22.51 -26.31
N LYS A 97 17.06 22.69 -25.75
CA LYS A 97 17.49 23.80 -24.89
C LYS A 97 17.31 25.17 -25.55
N THR A 98 17.37 25.23 -26.88
CA THR A 98 17.28 26.46 -27.67
C THR A 98 15.86 26.77 -28.17
N SER A 99 14.88 25.92 -27.84
CA SER A 99 13.50 26.14 -28.26
C SER A 99 12.79 27.20 -27.41
N ALA A 100 12.01 28.07 -28.07
CA ALA A 100 11.15 29.04 -27.37
C ALA A 100 10.13 28.37 -26.42
N PHE A 101 9.81 27.08 -26.64
CA PHE A 101 8.98 26.31 -25.72
C PHE A 101 9.73 25.92 -24.44
N SER A 102 11.03 25.61 -24.51
CA SER A 102 11.89 25.39 -23.34
C SER A 102 11.99 26.65 -22.47
N GLU A 103 12.20 27.82 -23.09
CA GLU A 103 12.20 29.12 -22.39
C GLU A 103 10.84 29.40 -21.71
N LYS A 104 9.72 29.19 -22.41
CA LYS A 104 8.37 29.30 -21.83
C LYS A 104 8.17 28.37 -20.64
N LEU A 105 8.59 27.10 -20.76
CA LEU A 105 8.46 26.12 -19.67
C LEU A 105 9.27 26.55 -18.45
N HIS A 106 10.53 26.99 -18.61
CA HIS A 106 11.35 27.48 -17.51
C HIS A 106 10.71 28.69 -16.81
N GLY A 107 10.26 29.69 -17.56
CA GLY A 107 9.55 30.85 -17.02
C GLY A 107 8.29 30.46 -16.22
N ASN A 108 7.50 29.53 -16.75
CA ASN A 108 6.30 29.00 -16.07
C ASN A 108 6.65 28.22 -14.79
N ILE A 109 7.72 27.42 -14.79
CA ILE A 109 8.21 26.71 -13.59
C ILE A 109 8.61 27.71 -12.49
N VAL A 110 9.39 28.75 -12.83
CA VAL A 110 9.82 29.80 -11.88
C VAL A 110 8.62 30.58 -11.33
N LYS A 111 7.66 30.96 -12.19
CA LYS A 111 6.41 31.62 -11.76
C LYS A 111 5.60 30.74 -10.81
N GLY A 112 5.36 29.48 -11.17
CA GLY A 112 4.61 28.54 -10.34
C GLY A 112 5.21 28.37 -8.95
N PHE A 113 6.52 28.11 -8.86
CA PHE A 113 7.20 28.04 -7.56
C PHE A 113 7.10 29.33 -6.75
N SER A 114 7.23 30.49 -7.40
CA SER A 114 7.09 31.79 -6.74
C SER A 114 5.68 31.99 -6.17
N TYR A 115 4.65 31.59 -6.93
CA TYR A 115 3.26 31.60 -6.49
C TYR A 115 3.03 30.67 -5.29
N TRP A 116 3.46 29.41 -5.41
CA TRP A 116 3.35 28.41 -4.34
C TRP A 116 4.00 28.89 -3.03
N TYR A 117 5.25 29.39 -3.14
CA TYR A 117 5.99 29.88 -1.98
C TYR A 117 5.25 31.05 -1.30
N LYS A 118 4.78 32.03 -2.09
CA LYS A 118 4.05 33.21 -1.59
C LYS A 118 2.70 32.86 -0.97
N LYS A 119 1.96 31.91 -1.55
CA LYS A 119 0.60 31.56 -1.13
C LYS A 119 0.55 30.63 0.10
N ASP A 120 1.58 29.81 0.28
CA ASP A 120 1.73 28.79 1.33
C ASP A 120 0.43 28.01 1.69
N PRO A 121 -0.23 27.32 0.74
CA PRO A 121 -1.43 26.55 1.04
C PRO A 121 -1.17 25.48 2.12
N LYS A 122 -2.14 25.27 3.02
CA LYS A 122 -2.12 24.20 4.04
C LYS A 122 -3.47 23.50 4.14
N SER A 123 -3.43 22.18 4.34
CA SER A 123 -4.59 21.36 4.72
C SER A 123 -4.81 21.41 6.23
N ASP A 124 -6.03 21.11 6.69
CA ASP A 124 -6.31 20.78 8.09
C ASP A 124 -5.79 19.38 8.49
N ASN A 125 -5.42 18.53 7.52
CA ASN A 125 -4.69 17.29 7.77
C ASN A 125 -3.17 17.54 7.71
N TRP A 126 -2.50 17.33 8.86
CA TRP A 126 -1.04 17.47 9.01
C TRP A 126 -0.25 16.68 7.97
N TRP A 127 -0.74 15.53 7.50
CA TRP A 127 -0.04 14.67 6.53
C TRP A 127 0.25 15.40 5.21
N HIS A 128 -0.67 16.23 4.69
CA HIS A 128 -0.38 16.99 3.48
C HIS A 128 0.73 18.04 3.70
N ASN A 129 0.75 18.64 4.89
CA ASN A 129 1.66 19.74 5.23
C ASN A 129 3.07 19.24 5.56
N GLU A 130 3.18 18.08 6.22
CA GLU A 130 4.42 17.50 6.74
C GLU A 130 4.98 16.36 5.89
N ILE A 131 4.23 15.78 4.95
CA ILE A 131 4.67 14.65 4.11
C ILE A 131 4.50 14.96 2.62
N ASP A 132 3.25 15.15 2.15
CA ASP A 132 2.92 15.31 0.72
C ASP A 132 3.66 16.51 0.07
N VAL A 133 3.49 17.71 0.65
CA VAL A 133 4.11 18.94 0.13
C VAL A 133 5.64 18.91 0.21
N PRO A 134 6.28 18.57 1.34
CA PRO A 134 7.74 18.48 1.39
C PRO A 134 8.32 17.42 0.45
N GLN A 135 7.68 16.26 0.29
CA GLN A 135 8.11 15.26 -0.69
C GLN A 135 7.98 15.80 -2.12
N LEU A 136 6.84 16.38 -2.51
CA LEU A 136 6.64 16.96 -3.84
C LEU A 136 7.63 18.08 -4.15
N LEU A 137 7.89 18.99 -3.20
CA LEU A 137 8.92 20.03 -3.34
C LEU A 137 10.30 19.43 -3.56
N GLY A 138 10.72 18.48 -2.72
CA GLY A 138 12.03 17.82 -2.84
C GLY A 138 12.22 17.10 -4.18
N GLN A 139 11.19 16.41 -4.65
CA GLN A 139 11.19 15.76 -5.97
C GLN A 139 11.38 16.78 -7.11
N CYS A 140 10.63 17.87 -7.09
CA CYS A 140 10.72 18.91 -8.12
C CYS A 140 12.08 19.62 -8.11
N LEU A 141 12.62 19.94 -6.94
CA LEU A 141 13.95 20.55 -6.81
C LEU A 141 15.07 19.60 -7.27
N ILE A 142 15.00 18.31 -6.95
CA ILE A 142 15.97 17.31 -7.44
C ILE A 142 15.98 17.21 -8.98
N LEU A 143 14.80 17.28 -9.61
CA LEU A 143 14.66 17.32 -11.07
C LEU A 143 15.22 18.63 -11.64
N MET A 144 14.90 19.80 -11.07
CA MET A 144 15.51 21.09 -11.46
C MET A 144 17.02 21.12 -11.25
N GLY A 145 17.55 20.31 -10.34
CA GLY A 145 19.00 20.09 -10.20
C GLY A 145 19.67 19.56 -11.47
N ALA A 146 18.94 18.96 -12.42
CA ALA A 146 19.43 18.55 -13.74
C ALA A 146 19.14 19.55 -14.88
N ALA A 147 18.32 20.58 -14.65
CA ALA A 147 18.02 21.61 -15.66
C ALA A 147 19.27 22.41 -16.06
N ASP A 148 19.39 22.84 -17.31
CA ASP A 148 20.46 23.77 -17.71
C ASP A 148 20.23 25.15 -17.09
N SER A 149 19.03 25.71 -17.30
CA SER A 149 18.60 26.93 -16.62
C SER A 149 18.08 26.58 -15.22
N LYS A 150 18.86 26.93 -14.19
CA LYS A 150 18.48 26.72 -12.78
C LYS A 150 17.31 27.63 -12.37
N LEU A 151 16.74 27.35 -11.20
CA LEU A 151 15.87 28.32 -10.52
C LEU A 151 16.73 29.53 -10.06
N PRO A 152 16.13 30.72 -9.87
CA PRO A 152 16.80 31.80 -9.14
C PRO A 152 17.22 31.31 -7.75
N SER A 153 18.49 31.45 -7.38
CA SER A 153 19.06 30.87 -6.16
C SER A 153 18.33 31.29 -4.87
N GLY A 154 17.86 32.53 -4.82
CA GLY A 154 17.02 33.01 -3.71
C GLY A 154 15.68 32.26 -3.61
N LEU A 155 15.04 31.95 -4.74
CA LEU A 155 13.80 31.15 -4.76
C LEU A 155 14.08 29.70 -4.37
N GLU A 156 15.17 29.11 -4.86
CA GLU A 156 15.58 27.75 -4.50
C GLU A 156 15.83 27.61 -2.99
N SER A 157 16.57 28.55 -2.38
CA SER A 157 16.79 28.58 -0.92
C SER A 157 15.47 28.66 -0.14
N LEU A 158 14.57 29.56 -0.55
CA LEU A 158 13.26 29.73 0.10
C LEU A 158 12.40 28.45 0.01
N LEU A 159 12.48 27.71 -1.10
CA LEU A 159 11.77 26.43 -1.27
C LEU A 159 12.41 25.30 -0.42
N LEU A 160 13.74 25.29 -0.28
CA LEU A 160 14.46 24.35 0.59
C LEU A 160 14.11 24.57 2.07
N ASP A 161 14.06 25.81 2.52
CA ASP A 161 13.62 26.17 3.88
C ASP A 161 12.13 25.80 4.07
N ARG A 162 11.30 25.99 3.05
CA ARG A 162 9.87 25.62 3.07
C ARG A 162 9.64 24.11 3.24
N MET A 163 10.60 23.25 2.88
CA MET A 163 10.56 21.81 3.12
C MET A 163 10.80 21.43 4.60
N ASP A 164 11.12 22.37 5.50
CA ASP A 164 11.28 22.07 6.93
C ASP A 164 9.93 22.02 7.66
N ARG A 165 9.26 20.89 7.45
CA ARG A 165 7.96 20.53 8.04
C ARG A 165 8.02 19.06 8.45
N GLY A 166 7.36 18.74 9.56
CA GLY A 166 7.37 17.39 10.11
C GLY A 166 8.65 17.06 10.89
N ASN A 167 8.53 16.13 11.85
CA ASN A 167 9.64 15.68 12.67
C ASN A 167 9.75 14.16 12.57
N MET A 168 10.72 13.69 11.79
CA MET A 168 10.95 12.25 11.56
C MET A 168 11.26 11.50 12.86
N ILE A 169 11.91 12.12 13.84
CA ILE A 169 12.25 11.48 15.12
C ILE A 169 10.96 11.20 15.90
N ALA A 170 10.03 12.17 15.94
CA ALA A 170 8.76 12.12 16.68
C ALA A 170 7.61 11.38 15.97
N ARG A 171 7.88 10.66 14.87
CA ARG A 171 6.93 9.76 14.20
C ARG A 171 7.41 8.31 14.25
N THR A 172 6.53 7.38 13.91
CA THR A 172 6.71 5.92 13.89
C THR A 172 6.38 5.35 12.50
N GLY A 173 6.85 4.13 12.23
CA GLY A 173 6.50 3.34 11.04
C GLY A 173 6.53 4.13 9.72
N ALA A 174 5.44 4.05 8.96
CA ALA A 174 5.29 4.70 7.66
C ALA A 174 5.41 6.24 7.73
N ASN A 175 4.87 6.86 8.78
CA ASN A 175 4.97 8.31 8.99
C ASN A 175 6.43 8.75 9.24
N LYS A 176 7.25 7.91 9.89
CA LYS A 176 8.69 8.15 10.03
C LYS A 176 9.39 8.06 8.68
N THR A 177 9.15 7.00 7.90
CA THR A 177 9.79 6.83 6.59
C THR A 177 9.44 7.96 5.63
N ASP A 178 8.17 8.39 5.60
CA ASP A 178 7.72 9.45 4.71
C ASP A 178 8.35 10.81 5.00
N ILE A 179 8.46 11.21 6.28
CA ILE A 179 9.12 12.47 6.65
C ILE A 179 10.62 12.37 6.39
N ALA A 180 11.25 11.28 6.83
CA ALA A 180 12.68 11.08 6.63
C ALA A 180 13.07 11.03 5.13
N LEU A 181 12.16 10.63 4.22
CA LEU A 181 12.37 10.67 2.77
C LEU A 181 12.50 12.08 2.20
N HIS A 182 11.69 13.06 2.62
CA HIS A 182 11.88 14.43 2.15
C HIS A 182 13.02 15.16 2.87
N VAL A 183 13.35 14.78 4.11
CA VAL A 183 14.57 15.25 4.80
C VAL A 183 15.81 14.72 4.06
N PHE A 184 15.79 13.47 3.61
CA PHE A 184 16.81 12.90 2.71
C PHE A 184 16.93 13.72 1.42
N TYR A 185 15.82 14.02 0.72
CA TYR A 185 15.87 14.91 -0.46
C TYR A 185 16.47 16.29 -0.13
N ARG A 186 16.07 16.92 0.98
CA ARG A 186 16.60 18.22 1.42
C ARG A 186 18.09 18.17 1.75
N SER A 187 18.56 17.06 2.34
CA SER A 187 19.98 16.87 2.67
C SER A 187 20.85 16.71 1.42
N LEU A 188 20.35 16.03 0.38
CA LEU A 188 21.04 15.93 -0.91
C LEU A 188 21.14 17.28 -1.62
N LEU A 189 20.05 18.05 -1.62
CA LEU A 189 19.98 19.37 -2.24
C LEU A 189 20.87 20.40 -1.53
N SER A 190 20.88 20.39 -0.19
CA SER A 190 21.74 21.29 0.62
C SER A 190 23.17 20.78 0.84
N LYS A 191 23.50 19.58 0.32
CA LYS A 191 24.78 18.87 0.54
C LYS A 191 25.16 18.73 2.03
N ASN A 192 24.15 18.60 2.89
CA ASN A 192 24.32 18.51 4.34
C ASN A 192 24.52 17.05 4.77
N LYS A 193 25.78 16.70 5.09
CA LYS A 193 26.19 15.33 5.45
C LYS A 193 25.49 14.82 6.72
N ASP A 194 25.47 15.61 7.78
CA ASP A 194 24.91 15.18 9.07
C ASP A 194 23.40 14.94 8.97
N LEU A 195 22.70 15.79 8.19
CA LEU A 195 21.28 15.62 7.90
C LEU A 195 21.02 14.40 6.99
N LEU A 196 21.93 14.12 6.05
CA LEU A 196 21.86 12.94 5.18
C LEU A 196 21.98 11.66 6.02
N GLU A 197 23.04 11.55 6.83
CA GLU A 197 23.27 10.39 7.72
C GLU A 197 22.11 10.18 8.71
N LEU A 198 21.59 11.26 9.30
CA LEU A 198 20.43 11.20 10.20
C LEU A 198 19.16 10.75 9.45
N SER A 199 18.89 11.28 8.26
CA SER A 199 17.68 10.93 7.48
C SER A 199 17.69 9.46 7.04
N ILE A 200 18.84 8.95 6.60
CA ILE A 200 19.05 7.55 6.22
C ILE A 200 18.87 6.64 7.44
N THR A 201 19.44 7.04 8.58
CA THR A 201 19.27 6.32 9.86
C THR A 201 17.80 6.24 10.26
N GLN A 202 17.03 7.35 10.16
CA GLN A 202 15.60 7.36 10.49
C GLN A 202 14.74 6.59 9.47
N LEU A 203 15.09 6.63 8.17
CA LEU A 203 14.44 5.84 7.12
C LEU A 203 14.60 4.34 7.38
N PHE A 204 15.81 3.86 7.68
CA PHE A 204 16.04 2.43 7.93
C PHE A 204 15.75 2.00 9.38
N LEU A 205 15.34 2.91 10.28
CA LEU A 205 15.04 2.56 11.68
C LEU A 205 13.86 1.57 11.84
N PRO A 206 12.75 1.68 11.08
CA PRO A 206 11.64 0.71 11.14
C PRO A 206 11.94 -0.66 10.53
N VAL A 207 13.10 -0.85 9.89
CA VAL A 207 13.57 -2.17 9.43
C VAL A 207 14.17 -2.91 10.63
N ASN A 208 13.30 -3.24 11.59
CA ASN A 208 13.58 -3.90 12.86
C ASN A 208 12.29 -4.54 13.37
N GLN A 209 12.38 -5.64 14.12
CA GLN A 209 11.21 -6.27 14.73
C GLN A 209 10.83 -5.61 16.05
N VAL A 210 9.53 -5.42 16.28
CA VAL A 210 8.97 -4.86 17.51
C VAL A 210 7.81 -5.71 18.05
N HIS A 211 7.36 -5.43 19.28
CA HIS A 211 6.35 -6.23 19.97
C HIS A 211 5.12 -5.39 20.33
N TYR A 212 4.02 -5.58 19.59
CA TYR A 212 2.74 -4.85 19.66
C TYR A 212 2.76 -3.32 19.47
N SER A 213 3.91 -2.66 19.54
CA SER A 213 4.06 -1.31 18.99
C SER A 213 3.94 -1.30 17.47
N GLU A 214 3.79 -0.11 16.88
CA GLU A 214 3.72 0.09 15.43
C GLU A 214 5.05 -0.28 14.73
N GLY A 215 4.97 -0.96 13.59
CA GLY A 215 6.12 -1.43 12.82
C GLY A 215 5.97 -2.87 12.33
N LEU A 216 7.11 -3.48 12.01
CA LEU A 216 7.25 -4.89 11.66
C LEU A 216 7.32 -5.73 12.93
N GLN A 217 6.49 -6.75 13.04
CA GLN A 217 6.38 -7.56 14.26
C GLN A 217 7.28 -8.80 14.24
N TYR A 218 7.43 -9.45 15.39
CA TYR A 218 8.16 -10.72 15.52
C TYR A 218 7.54 -11.87 14.71
N ASP A 219 6.22 -11.88 14.54
CA ASP A 219 5.52 -12.82 13.65
C ASP A 219 5.62 -12.44 12.15
N GLY A 220 6.22 -11.30 11.81
CA GLY A 220 6.32 -10.77 10.45
C GLY A 220 5.07 -10.03 9.94
N SER A 221 4.03 -9.84 10.76
CA SER A 221 2.94 -8.90 10.44
C SER A 221 3.45 -7.45 10.50
N TYR A 222 2.66 -6.51 10.00
CA TYR A 222 2.95 -5.07 10.11
C TYR A 222 1.76 -4.34 10.74
N LEU A 223 2.00 -3.58 11.80
CA LEU A 223 0.97 -2.84 12.55
C LEU A 223 1.20 -1.32 12.48
N GLN A 224 0.11 -0.54 12.43
CA GLN A 224 0.15 0.93 12.46
C GLN A 224 -1.16 1.46 13.08
N HIS A 225 -1.13 2.64 13.69
CA HIS A 225 -2.20 3.20 14.54
C HIS A 225 -2.47 2.29 15.74
N GLY A 226 -1.42 2.09 16.55
CA GLY A 226 -1.38 1.06 17.57
C GLY A 226 -1.26 -0.35 16.97
N PRO A 227 -1.69 -1.41 17.69
CA PRO A 227 -1.60 -2.79 17.22
C PRO A 227 -2.73 -3.16 16.23
N GLN A 228 -2.90 -2.38 15.16
CA GLN A 228 -3.88 -2.64 14.10
C GLN A 228 -3.21 -3.25 12.88
N LEU A 229 -3.74 -4.38 12.38
CA LEU A 229 -3.22 -5.06 11.18
C LEU A 229 -3.23 -4.15 9.94
N TYR A 230 -2.06 -3.94 9.33
CA TYR A 230 -1.89 -2.96 8.25
C TYR A 230 -0.92 -3.37 7.13
N ILE A 231 -0.74 -4.67 6.88
CA ILE A 231 0.19 -5.23 5.86
C ILE A 231 0.01 -4.57 4.47
N GLY A 232 -1.23 -4.40 4.00
CA GLY A 232 -1.54 -3.91 2.64
C GLY A 232 -1.76 -2.39 2.50
N GLY A 233 -1.85 -1.69 3.63
CA GLY A 233 -1.98 -0.23 3.68
C GLY A 233 -0.66 0.44 4.06
N TYR A 234 -0.46 0.79 5.33
CA TYR A 234 0.80 1.39 5.79
C TYR A 234 2.02 0.47 5.58
N GLY A 235 1.85 -0.85 5.53
CA GLY A 235 2.92 -1.78 5.12
C GLY A 235 3.40 -1.56 3.67
N THR A 236 2.50 -1.20 2.73
CA THR A 236 2.89 -0.80 1.36
C THR A 236 3.68 0.52 1.35
N VAL A 237 3.35 1.47 2.24
CA VAL A 237 4.08 2.74 2.38
C VAL A 237 5.48 2.49 2.92
N TYR A 238 5.60 1.68 3.98
CA TYR A 238 6.88 1.19 4.50
C TYR A 238 7.73 0.53 3.40
N VAL A 239 7.18 -0.43 2.65
CA VAL A 239 7.89 -1.08 1.53
C VAL A 239 8.38 -0.06 0.50
N THR A 240 7.53 0.90 0.12
CA THR A 240 7.88 1.92 -0.88
C THR A 240 9.03 2.81 -0.41
N GLY A 241 9.00 3.28 0.85
CA GLY A 241 10.05 4.11 1.42
C GLY A 241 11.40 3.40 1.53
N ILE A 242 11.42 2.18 2.09
CA ILE A 242 12.64 1.39 2.29
C ILE A 242 13.25 0.97 0.95
N LEU A 243 12.44 0.47 0.01
CA LEU A 243 12.91 -0.01 -1.29
C LEU A 243 13.53 1.11 -2.15
N LYS A 244 12.90 2.29 -2.16
CA LYS A 244 13.45 3.47 -2.83
C LYS A 244 14.79 3.87 -2.23
N LEU A 245 14.87 4.05 -0.91
CA LEU A 245 16.14 4.40 -0.28
C LEU A 245 17.22 3.35 -0.56
N ALA A 246 16.96 2.07 -0.31
CA ALA A 246 17.90 0.98 -0.55
C ALA A 246 18.45 0.98 -1.98
N THR A 247 17.59 1.26 -2.97
CA THR A 247 18.00 1.43 -4.38
C THR A 247 18.87 2.67 -4.59
N TYR A 248 18.51 3.81 -3.99
CA TYR A 248 19.26 5.07 -4.13
C TYR A 248 20.67 4.98 -3.54
N VAL A 249 20.84 4.31 -2.40
CA VAL A 249 22.13 4.20 -1.67
C VAL A 249 22.92 2.92 -1.95
N GLN A 250 22.45 2.04 -2.85
CA GLN A 250 23.12 0.77 -3.15
C GLN A 250 24.59 0.97 -3.56
N GLY A 251 25.52 0.23 -2.95
CA GLY A 251 26.95 0.32 -3.24
C GLY A 251 27.63 1.63 -2.80
N THR A 252 26.97 2.42 -1.93
CA THR A 252 27.60 3.54 -1.22
C THR A 252 27.85 3.17 0.26
N PRO A 253 28.60 3.98 1.04
CA PRO A 253 28.75 3.76 2.48
C PRO A 253 27.43 3.75 3.28
N TYR A 254 26.34 4.23 2.67
CA TYR A 254 25.01 4.28 3.29
C TYR A 254 24.11 3.10 2.91
N ALA A 255 24.61 2.10 2.17
CA ALA A 255 23.84 0.95 1.74
C ALA A 255 23.15 0.22 2.91
N LEU A 256 21.95 -0.32 2.66
CA LEU A 256 21.23 -1.14 3.64
C LEU A 256 22.08 -2.36 4.02
N SER A 257 22.23 -2.63 5.32
CA SER A 257 22.97 -3.81 5.79
C SER A 257 22.31 -5.11 5.32
N SER A 258 23.09 -6.17 5.12
CA SER A 258 22.58 -7.48 4.69
C SER A 258 21.52 -8.05 5.64
N GLU A 259 21.70 -7.86 6.95
CA GLU A 259 20.71 -8.23 7.97
C GLU A 259 19.37 -7.52 7.77
N LYS A 260 19.39 -6.20 7.55
CA LYS A 260 18.17 -5.42 7.32
C LYS A 260 17.55 -5.68 5.96
N LEU A 261 18.37 -5.89 4.93
CA LEU A 261 17.88 -6.32 3.62
C LEU A 261 17.18 -7.68 3.70
N LYS A 262 17.73 -8.63 4.46
CA LYS A 262 17.10 -9.92 4.71
C LYS A 262 15.76 -9.74 5.43
N LEU A 263 15.72 -9.02 6.56
CA LEU A 263 14.49 -8.77 7.31
C LEU A 263 13.40 -8.08 6.46
N PHE A 264 13.81 -7.14 5.61
CA PHE A 264 12.93 -6.45 4.67
C PHE A 264 12.38 -7.37 3.58
N SER A 265 13.25 -8.21 3.01
CA SER A 265 12.91 -9.17 1.96
C SER A 265 12.03 -10.30 2.49
N ASP A 266 12.29 -10.80 3.70
CA ASP A 266 11.43 -11.77 4.38
C ASP A 266 10.03 -11.19 4.65
N PHE A 267 9.91 -9.93 5.10
CA PHE A 267 8.60 -9.28 5.22
C PHE A 267 7.87 -9.22 3.88
N TYR A 268 8.55 -8.76 2.83
CA TYR A 268 7.91 -8.58 1.52
C TYR A 268 7.53 -9.92 0.87
N LYS A 269 8.42 -10.91 0.89
CA LYS A 269 8.23 -12.26 0.33
C LYS A 269 7.25 -13.10 1.15
N ASP A 270 7.51 -13.25 2.45
CA ASP A 270 6.82 -14.23 3.31
C ASP A 270 5.61 -13.67 4.05
N THR A 271 5.34 -12.37 3.94
CA THR A 271 4.10 -11.76 4.40
C THR A 271 3.38 -11.02 3.28
N TYR A 272 3.95 -9.94 2.74
CA TYR A 272 3.23 -9.05 1.82
C TYR A 272 2.76 -9.76 0.54
N LEU A 273 3.67 -10.36 -0.24
CA LEU A 273 3.33 -11.02 -1.50
C LEU A 273 2.43 -12.26 -1.31
N LYS A 274 2.47 -12.91 -0.15
CA LYS A 274 1.58 -14.04 0.19
C LYS A 274 0.15 -13.61 0.54
N THR A 275 -0.10 -12.32 0.72
CA THR A 275 -1.46 -11.75 0.82
C THR A 275 -2.05 -11.36 -0.55
N ILE A 276 -1.39 -11.70 -1.65
CA ILE A 276 -1.82 -11.41 -3.03
C ILE A 276 -2.11 -12.72 -3.77
N ARG A 277 -3.28 -12.80 -4.41
CA ARG A 277 -3.67 -13.90 -5.31
C ARG A 277 -3.74 -13.35 -6.74
N GLY A 278 -2.85 -13.82 -7.62
CA GLY A 278 -2.66 -13.22 -8.95
C GLY A 278 -2.29 -11.74 -8.82
N SER A 279 -3.13 -10.88 -9.36
CA SER A 279 -3.00 -9.41 -9.37
C SER A 279 -3.70 -8.72 -8.19
N TYR A 280 -4.35 -9.47 -7.27
CA TYR A 280 -5.29 -8.90 -6.30
C TYR A 280 -4.96 -9.25 -4.84
N SER A 281 -4.86 -8.24 -3.99
CA SER A 281 -4.60 -8.42 -2.54
C SER A 281 -5.86 -8.74 -1.74
N ASP A 282 -5.67 -9.47 -0.64
CA ASP A 282 -6.63 -9.68 0.42
C ASP A 282 -7.25 -8.35 0.93
N PHE A 283 -8.56 -8.34 1.18
CA PHE A 283 -9.25 -7.17 1.73
C PHE A 283 -8.92 -6.89 3.21
N ASN A 284 -8.54 -7.92 3.99
CA ASN A 284 -8.36 -7.84 5.44
C ASN A 284 -7.26 -6.88 5.88
N ILE A 285 -6.23 -6.70 5.04
CA ILE A 285 -4.95 -6.06 5.38
C ILE A 285 -4.88 -4.55 5.06
N GLN A 286 -5.95 -3.97 4.51
CA GLN A 286 -5.95 -2.61 3.95
C GLN A 286 -6.22 -1.50 4.98
N GLY A 287 -6.61 -1.87 6.22
CA GLY A 287 -7.18 -0.96 7.22
C GLY A 287 -8.34 -0.14 6.64
N ARG A 288 -8.45 1.16 6.97
CA ARG A 288 -9.49 2.03 6.38
C ARG A 288 -9.37 2.20 4.86
N GLY A 289 -8.20 1.88 4.30
CA GLY A 289 -7.91 1.92 2.87
C GLY A 289 -8.85 1.04 2.05
N ILE A 290 -9.46 0.00 2.65
CA ILE A 290 -10.44 -0.88 1.99
C ILE A 290 -11.60 -0.11 1.33
N SER A 291 -11.91 1.06 1.86
CA SER A 291 -12.97 1.94 1.36
C SER A 291 -12.58 2.81 0.15
N ARG A 292 -11.40 2.61 -0.44
CA ARG A 292 -10.88 3.36 -1.60
C ARG A 292 -11.03 2.54 -2.88
N LYS A 293 -11.46 3.19 -3.97
CA LYS A 293 -11.61 2.55 -5.29
C LYS A 293 -10.25 2.01 -5.78
N ASN A 294 -10.27 0.80 -6.35
CA ASN A 294 -9.14 0.04 -6.87
C ASN A 294 -8.10 -0.47 -5.85
N ILE A 295 -8.29 -0.27 -4.53
CA ILE A 295 -7.27 -0.58 -3.50
C ILE A 295 -6.77 -2.05 -3.48
N LEU A 296 -7.54 -2.99 -4.03
CA LEU A 296 -7.14 -4.39 -4.09
C LEU A 296 -6.32 -4.76 -5.33
N SER A 297 -6.25 -3.93 -6.38
CA SER A 297 -5.33 -4.18 -7.51
C SER A 297 -3.88 -3.96 -7.07
N ARG A 298 -2.97 -4.78 -7.60
CA ARG A 298 -1.53 -4.77 -7.29
C ARG A 298 -0.65 -4.66 -8.54
N GLU A 299 -1.20 -4.21 -9.67
CA GLU A 299 -0.45 -3.90 -10.89
C GLU A 299 0.81 -3.03 -10.62
N GLU A 300 0.69 -2.04 -9.74
CA GLU A 300 1.80 -1.15 -9.34
C GLU A 300 2.98 -1.87 -8.64
N GLU A 301 2.78 -3.08 -8.10
CA GLU A 301 3.84 -3.88 -7.48
C GLU A 301 4.87 -4.38 -8.51
N ALA A 302 4.53 -4.44 -9.79
CA ALA A 302 5.46 -4.80 -10.86
C ALA A 302 6.70 -3.88 -10.88
N SER A 303 6.52 -2.60 -10.56
CA SER A 303 7.63 -1.64 -10.43
C SER A 303 8.58 -2.00 -9.28
N LYS A 304 8.01 -2.36 -8.12
CA LYS A 304 8.75 -2.72 -6.90
C LYS A 304 9.51 -4.03 -7.07
N LEU A 305 8.87 -5.05 -7.66
CA LEU A 305 9.49 -6.34 -7.95
C LEU A 305 10.69 -6.21 -8.92
N ASN A 306 10.59 -5.31 -9.90
CA ASN A 306 11.71 -4.99 -10.79
C ASN A 306 12.86 -4.18 -10.12
N LEU A 307 12.67 -3.67 -8.90
CA LEU A 307 13.75 -3.14 -8.05
C LEU A 307 14.31 -4.24 -7.15
N PHE A 308 13.47 -5.06 -6.52
CA PHE A 308 13.91 -6.23 -5.74
C PHE A 308 14.82 -7.16 -6.54
N LYS A 309 14.46 -7.47 -7.81
CA LYS A 309 15.31 -8.23 -8.76
C LYS A 309 16.70 -7.63 -9.04
N LYS A 310 17.00 -6.41 -8.58
CA LYS A 310 18.30 -5.71 -8.73
C LYS A 310 19.05 -5.53 -7.41
N ILE A 311 18.35 -5.50 -6.27
CA ILE A 311 18.97 -5.26 -4.95
C ILE A 311 19.08 -6.53 -4.10
N ASP A 312 18.23 -7.53 -4.35
CA ASP A 312 18.23 -8.83 -3.68
C ASP A 312 18.25 -9.95 -4.74
N LEU A 313 19.47 -10.30 -5.14
CA LEU A 313 19.73 -11.33 -6.14
C LEU A 313 19.54 -12.75 -5.59
N GLU A 314 19.67 -12.95 -4.28
CA GLU A 314 19.49 -14.26 -3.63
C GLU A 314 18.04 -14.75 -3.79
N ASN A 315 17.07 -13.82 -3.72
CA ASN A 315 15.64 -14.13 -3.88
C ASN A 315 15.10 -13.85 -5.31
N TYR A 316 15.95 -13.65 -6.32
CA TYR A 316 15.55 -13.28 -7.69
C TYR A 316 14.39 -14.10 -8.26
N ASN A 317 14.42 -15.43 -8.07
CA ASN A 317 13.40 -16.35 -8.59
C ASN A 317 12.03 -16.16 -7.94
N GLU A 318 11.98 -15.74 -6.67
CA GLU A 318 10.74 -15.45 -5.95
C GLU A 318 10.13 -14.13 -6.45
N TRP A 319 10.98 -13.13 -6.68
CA TRP A 319 10.57 -11.85 -7.26
C TRP A 319 10.09 -11.99 -8.70
N ASP A 320 10.75 -12.82 -9.51
CA ASP A 320 10.33 -13.11 -10.89
C ASP A 320 9.00 -13.86 -10.95
N ALA A 321 8.81 -14.87 -10.08
CA ALA A 321 7.57 -15.61 -9.98
C ALA A 321 6.40 -14.73 -9.50
N ALA A 322 6.63 -13.86 -8.52
CA ALA A 322 5.63 -12.91 -8.07
C ALA A 322 5.28 -11.87 -9.15
N LEU A 323 6.27 -11.37 -9.88
CA LEU A 323 6.06 -10.42 -10.99
C LEU A 323 5.13 -11.03 -12.04
N LYS A 324 5.45 -12.24 -12.52
CA LYS A 324 4.66 -12.92 -13.58
C LYS A 324 3.20 -13.17 -13.20
N ARG A 325 2.92 -13.47 -11.91
CA ARG A 325 1.55 -13.59 -11.39
C ARG A 325 0.80 -12.25 -11.35
N ILE A 326 1.50 -11.16 -11.06
CA ILE A 326 0.93 -9.82 -10.88
C ILE A 326 0.70 -9.09 -12.21
N VAL A 327 1.52 -9.37 -13.23
CA VAL A 327 1.33 -8.85 -14.61
C VAL A 327 0.56 -9.82 -15.52
N GLU A 328 0.02 -10.91 -14.96
CA GLU A 328 -0.80 -11.91 -15.66
C GLU A 328 -0.09 -12.61 -16.84
N GLU A 329 1.25 -12.60 -16.86
CA GLU A 329 2.08 -13.46 -17.73
C GLU A 329 1.96 -14.93 -17.34
N GLU A 330 1.66 -15.21 -16.08
CA GLU A 330 1.47 -16.55 -15.51
C GLU A 330 0.20 -16.61 -14.65
N THR A 331 -0.35 -17.82 -14.49
CA THR A 331 -1.56 -18.05 -13.69
C THR A 331 -1.40 -17.65 -12.22
N ALA A 332 -2.50 -17.32 -11.53
CA ALA A 332 -2.50 -17.00 -10.09
C ALA A 332 -1.94 -18.12 -9.18
N SER A 333 -1.87 -19.36 -9.67
CA SER A 333 -1.28 -20.53 -9.00
C SER A 333 0.22 -20.73 -9.26
N TYR A 334 0.82 -20.00 -10.21
CA TYR A 334 2.18 -20.22 -10.68
C TYR A 334 3.21 -20.13 -9.54
N ARG A 335 3.88 -21.25 -9.25
CA ARG A 335 4.85 -21.41 -8.16
C ARG A 335 4.31 -21.01 -6.77
N ILE A 336 3.01 -21.11 -6.55
CA ILE A 336 2.42 -21.07 -5.20
C ILE A 336 2.57 -22.46 -4.57
N MET A 337 3.27 -22.54 -3.44
CA MET A 337 3.45 -23.76 -2.65
C MET A 337 2.46 -23.80 -1.48
N PRO A 338 2.06 -24.99 -0.99
CA PRO A 338 1.31 -25.14 0.26
C PRO A 338 1.99 -24.39 1.41
N HIS A 339 1.26 -23.46 2.03
CA HIS A 339 1.76 -22.66 3.13
C HIS A 339 0.64 -22.28 4.10
N HIS A 340 0.95 -22.26 5.38
CA HIS A 340 0.08 -21.74 6.43
C HIS A 340 0.90 -20.93 7.42
N LYS A 341 0.34 -19.82 7.90
CA LYS A 341 0.97 -18.99 8.90
C LYS A 341 -0.09 -18.24 9.71
N HIS A 342 -0.03 -18.42 11.03
CA HIS A 342 -0.75 -17.58 11.97
C HIS A 342 0.16 -16.46 12.49
N PHE A 343 -0.31 -15.23 12.37
CA PHE A 343 0.32 -14.01 12.86
C PHE A 343 -0.19 -13.73 14.28
N TRP A 344 0.52 -14.23 15.29
CA TRP A 344 0.13 -14.16 16.71
C TRP A 344 0.18 -12.75 17.32
N ASN A 345 0.94 -11.83 16.74
CA ASN A 345 0.91 -10.40 17.07
C ASN A 345 -0.10 -9.63 16.22
N GLY A 346 -0.38 -10.10 14.99
CA GLY A 346 -1.30 -9.45 14.05
C GLY A 346 -2.77 -9.87 14.15
N ASP A 347 -3.09 -10.93 14.90
CA ASP A 347 -4.43 -11.56 14.95
C ASP A 347 -4.99 -11.83 13.55
N TYR A 348 -4.16 -12.45 12.71
CA TYR A 348 -4.42 -12.73 11.30
C TYR A 348 -3.85 -14.10 10.92
N THR A 349 -4.45 -14.76 9.94
CA THR A 349 -3.98 -16.05 9.44
C THR A 349 -4.03 -16.05 7.92
N ILE A 350 -2.96 -16.55 7.29
CA ILE A 350 -2.95 -16.88 5.86
C ILE A 350 -2.88 -18.39 5.68
N HIS A 351 -3.57 -18.88 4.65
CA HIS A 351 -3.46 -20.25 4.20
C HIS A 351 -3.51 -20.28 2.67
N LEU A 352 -2.41 -20.73 2.07
CA LEU A 352 -2.20 -20.76 0.63
C LEU A 352 -2.10 -22.21 0.16
N ARG A 353 -2.71 -22.48 -0.98
CA ARG A 353 -2.56 -23.66 -1.81
C ARG A 353 -2.39 -23.23 -3.27
N PRO A 354 -1.89 -24.10 -4.17
CA PRO A 354 -1.78 -23.75 -5.59
C PRO A 354 -3.11 -23.22 -6.14
N GLU A 355 -4.24 -23.82 -5.76
CA GLU A 355 -5.58 -23.52 -6.27
C GLU A 355 -6.26 -22.31 -5.61
N TYR A 356 -5.96 -21.99 -4.34
CA TYR A 356 -6.65 -20.94 -3.57
C TYR A 356 -5.82 -20.31 -2.46
N SER A 357 -6.26 -19.13 -2.00
CA SER A 357 -5.90 -18.54 -0.72
C SER A 357 -7.15 -18.40 0.16
N PHE A 358 -7.07 -18.83 1.42
CA PHE A 358 -8.12 -18.65 2.43
C PHE A 358 -7.49 -17.99 3.66
N ASN A 359 -7.78 -16.70 3.86
CA ASN A 359 -7.15 -15.91 4.91
C ASN A 359 -8.20 -15.40 5.91
N VAL A 360 -7.85 -15.29 7.19
CA VAL A 360 -8.81 -14.94 8.26
C VAL A 360 -8.27 -13.80 9.12
N ARG A 361 -9.05 -12.73 9.28
CA ARG A 361 -8.79 -11.66 10.25
C ARG A 361 -9.68 -11.79 11.49
N ILE A 362 -9.05 -11.85 12.65
CA ILE A 362 -9.69 -11.87 13.96
C ILE A 362 -9.24 -10.64 14.75
N VAL A 363 -9.55 -10.58 16.05
CA VAL A 363 -9.08 -9.52 16.96
C VAL A 363 -8.99 -10.04 18.39
N SER A 364 -8.21 -9.37 19.23
CA SER A 364 -8.12 -9.63 20.67
C SER A 364 -7.90 -8.34 21.45
N ASN A 365 -7.84 -8.43 22.77
CA ASN A 365 -7.41 -7.35 23.66
C ASN A 365 -5.94 -6.91 23.47
N ARG A 366 -5.19 -7.55 22.56
CA ARG A 366 -3.82 -7.19 22.16
C ARG A 366 -3.79 -6.37 20.87
N THR A 367 -4.88 -6.35 20.10
CA THR A 367 -4.95 -5.77 18.75
C THR A 367 -6.18 -4.87 18.57
N MET A 368 -6.23 -4.18 17.44
CA MET A 368 -7.30 -3.24 17.11
C MET A 368 -8.19 -3.77 15.99
N ARG A 369 -9.51 -3.61 16.18
CA ARG A 369 -10.54 -3.72 15.13
C ARG A 369 -10.25 -2.71 14.01
N SER A 370 -10.74 -3.01 12.81
CA SER A 370 -10.56 -2.12 11.64
C SER A 370 -11.05 -0.71 11.92
N GLU A 371 -10.23 0.29 11.64
CA GLU A 371 -10.52 1.69 11.95
C GLU A 371 -11.49 2.37 10.97
N VAL A 372 -12.19 3.38 11.45
CA VAL A 372 -12.64 4.54 10.67
C VAL A 372 -11.67 5.70 10.95
N GLY A 373 -11.44 6.57 9.98
CA GLY A 373 -10.60 7.77 10.19
C GLY A 373 -10.60 8.65 8.95
N ASN A 374 -10.51 9.97 9.12
CA ASN A 374 -10.62 10.94 8.01
C ASN A 374 -11.89 10.76 7.15
N LYS A 375 -12.99 10.25 7.73
CA LYS A 375 -14.25 9.88 7.04
C LYS A 375 -14.09 8.76 5.98
N GLU A 376 -13.09 7.90 6.15
CA GLU A 376 -12.84 6.67 5.37
C GLU A 376 -13.24 5.42 6.18
N ASN A 377 -13.74 4.38 5.52
CA ASN A 377 -14.21 3.11 6.09
C ASN A 377 -15.35 3.25 7.12
N LEU A 378 -16.35 4.06 6.76
CA LEU A 378 -17.43 4.49 7.65
C LEU A 378 -18.27 3.34 8.25
N ILE A 379 -18.43 2.23 7.51
CA ILE A 379 -19.28 1.09 7.89
C ILE A 379 -18.49 -0.24 7.98
N GLY A 380 -17.15 -0.18 8.11
CA GLY A 380 -16.28 -1.36 8.23
C GLY A 380 -16.36 -2.15 9.54
N LYS A 381 -17.49 -2.10 10.25
CA LYS A 381 -17.67 -2.47 11.66
C LYS A 381 -17.27 -3.92 11.98
N HIS A 382 -17.53 -4.85 11.06
CA HIS A 382 -17.36 -6.29 11.27
C HIS A 382 -16.12 -6.90 10.58
N LEU A 383 -15.26 -6.09 9.94
CA LEU A 383 -14.04 -6.54 9.24
C LEU A 383 -12.99 -7.26 10.11
N SER A 384 -13.23 -7.45 11.41
CA SER A 384 -12.31 -8.14 12.33
C SER A 384 -13.01 -9.22 13.16
N ASP A 385 -14.27 -9.56 12.84
CA ASP A 385 -15.08 -10.56 13.55
C ASP A 385 -14.94 -11.97 12.93
N GLY A 386 -13.72 -12.34 12.52
CA GLY A 386 -13.47 -13.59 11.80
C GLY A 386 -13.77 -13.49 10.30
N ALA A 387 -13.37 -12.38 9.67
CA ALA A 387 -13.60 -12.16 8.25
C ALA A 387 -12.69 -13.06 7.39
N THR A 388 -13.27 -13.80 6.45
CA THR A 388 -12.59 -14.81 5.61
C THR A 388 -12.46 -14.34 4.16
N ASN A 389 -11.24 -14.03 3.72
CA ASN A 389 -10.95 -13.70 2.32
C ASN A 389 -10.63 -14.99 1.55
N ILE A 390 -11.50 -15.35 0.59
CA ILE A 390 -11.39 -16.56 -0.24
C ILE A 390 -11.13 -16.15 -1.70
N GLN A 391 -9.91 -16.41 -2.21
CA GLN A 391 -9.53 -16.04 -3.58
C GLN A 391 -8.94 -17.23 -4.33
N LEU A 392 -9.47 -17.56 -5.51
CA LEU A 392 -8.96 -18.60 -6.41
C LEU A 392 -8.31 -17.96 -7.63
N LYS A 393 -8.97 -16.97 -8.23
CA LYS A 393 -8.51 -16.17 -9.36
C LYS A 393 -7.86 -14.85 -8.90
N GLY A 394 -8.36 -14.24 -7.83
CA GLY A 394 -7.93 -12.94 -7.32
C GLY A 394 -9.05 -11.89 -7.21
N PRO A 395 -9.82 -11.59 -8.28
CA PRO A 395 -10.77 -10.47 -8.29
C PRO A 395 -12.13 -10.76 -7.63
N GLU A 396 -12.31 -11.85 -6.87
CA GLU A 396 -13.58 -12.25 -6.24
C GLU A 396 -14.25 -11.13 -5.42
N TYR A 397 -13.45 -10.22 -4.85
CA TYR A 397 -13.89 -9.04 -4.09
C TYR A 397 -13.41 -7.71 -4.69
N TYR A 398 -12.83 -7.69 -5.89
CA TYR A 398 -12.27 -6.45 -6.45
C TYR A 398 -13.38 -5.41 -6.66
N ASN A 399 -13.26 -4.25 -6.00
CA ASN A 399 -14.23 -3.15 -6.06
C ASN A 399 -15.68 -3.51 -5.65
N ILE A 400 -15.91 -4.58 -4.88
CA ILE A 400 -17.25 -4.95 -4.38
C ILE A 400 -17.71 -4.09 -3.19
N MET A 401 -16.76 -3.50 -2.45
CA MET A 401 -16.97 -2.67 -1.25
C MET A 401 -18.12 -1.63 -1.34
N PRO A 402 -18.29 -0.82 -2.41
CA PRO A 402 -19.41 0.13 -2.51
C PRO A 402 -20.79 -0.53 -2.58
N VAL A 403 -20.90 -1.81 -2.95
CA VAL A 403 -22.17 -2.57 -3.07
C VAL A 403 -22.32 -3.69 -2.05
N TRP A 404 -21.28 -3.99 -1.25
CA TRP A 404 -21.35 -4.93 -0.13
C TRP A 404 -22.48 -4.58 0.85
N GLU A 405 -22.98 -5.59 1.55
CA GLU A 405 -23.73 -5.49 2.80
C GLU A 405 -22.76 -5.80 3.95
N TRP A 406 -22.52 -4.84 4.83
CA TRP A 406 -21.35 -4.78 5.71
C TRP A 406 -21.55 -5.43 7.08
N ASP A 407 -22.78 -5.85 7.40
CA ASP A 407 -23.02 -6.87 8.43
C ASP A 407 -22.95 -8.31 7.90
N LYS A 408 -22.74 -8.50 6.58
CA LYS A 408 -22.53 -9.80 5.93
C LYS A 408 -21.16 -9.90 5.25
N ILE A 409 -20.12 -9.39 5.92
CA ILE A 409 -18.72 -9.63 5.51
C ILE A 409 -18.47 -11.15 5.45
N PRO A 410 -17.79 -11.67 4.40
CA PRO A 410 -17.46 -13.09 4.31
C PRO A 410 -16.87 -13.63 5.62
N GLY A 411 -17.42 -14.73 6.14
CA GLY A 411 -16.95 -15.40 7.35
C GLY A 411 -17.47 -14.88 8.70
N THR A 412 -18.03 -13.67 8.78
CA THR A 412 -18.42 -13.06 10.07
C THR A 412 -19.69 -13.65 10.66
N THR A 413 -19.88 -13.49 11.96
CA THR A 413 -21.16 -13.73 12.65
C THR A 413 -21.61 -12.40 13.26
N SER A 414 -22.78 -11.91 12.87
CA SER A 414 -23.20 -10.52 13.10
C SER A 414 -24.72 -10.45 13.26
N HIS A 415 -25.22 -9.36 13.83
CA HIS A 415 -26.65 -9.04 13.70
C HIS A 415 -26.97 -8.63 12.28
N ASP A 416 -28.13 -9.05 11.80
CA ASP A 416 -28.67 -8.72 10.48
C ASP A 416 -29.49 -7.44 10.59
N TYR A 417 -28.97 -6.30 10.10
CA TYR A 417 -29.60 -5.00 10.22
C TYR A 417 -30.26 -4.54 8.91
N ASP A 418 -31.36 -3.81 9.06
CA ASP A 418 -32.10 -3.21 7.93
C ASP A 418 -31.26 -2.14 7.19
N GLU A 419 -30.25 -1.59 7.87
CA GLU A 419 -29.20 -0.71 7.32
C GLU A 419 -27.87 -0.93 8.07
N ASP A 420 -26.76 -0.97 7.33
CA ASP A 420 -25.39 -1.12 7.86
C ASP A 420 -25.06 -0.13 8.98
N LYS A 421 -24.41 -0.63 10.04
CA LYS A 421 -24.05 0.20 11.19
C LYS A 421 -22.66 0.83 11.05
N PRO A 422 -22.51 2.15 11.34
CA PRO A 422 -21.23 2.82 11.25
C PRO A 422 -20.27 2.42 12.36
N ILE A 423 -18.97 2.58 12.11
CA ILE A 423 -17.95 2.57 13.16
C ILE A 423 -18.03 3.88 13.94
N LEU A 424 -18.15 3.80 15.27
CA LEU A 424 -18.30 4.97 16.13
C LEU A 424 -16.98 5.49 16.72
N LYS A 425 -15.93 4.68 16.73
CA LYS A 425 -14.62 5.01 17.31
C LYS A 425 -13.57 5.14 16.21
N GLU A 426 -13.04 6.35 16.03
CA GLU A 426 -11.94 6.58 15.08
C GLU A 426 -10.62 5.94 15.54
N TRP A 427 -9.75 5.64 14.56
CA TRP A 427 -8.37 5.18 14.75
C TRP A 427 -8.22 3.84 15.51
N GLY A 428 -9.28 3.03 15.47
CA GLY A 428 -9.30 1.65 15.93
C GLY A 428 -9.90 1.48 17.34
N GLU A 429 -10.58 0.36 17.51
CA GLU A 429 -11.14 -0.07 18.79
C GLU A 429 -10.40 -1.34 19.26
N PRO A 430 -9.88 -1.42 20.49
CA PRO A 430 -9.29 -2.66 21.00
C PRO A 430 -10.30 -3.82 20.97
N GLY A 431 -9.85 -5.04 20.68
CA GLY A 431 -10.70 -6.23 20.86
C GLY A 431 -11.07 -6.45 22.33
N SER A 432 -12.20 -7.11 22.59
CA SER A 432 -12.72 -7.31 23.96
C SER A 432 -12.36 -8.65 24.59
N ASN A 433 -11.76 -9.55 23.80
CA ASN A 433 -11.52 -10.96 24.11
C ASN A 433 -10.02 -11.27 24.22
N ALA A 434 -9.62 -12.11 25.18
CA ALA A 434 -8.24 -12.57 25.28
C ALA A 434 -7.96 -13.77 24.34
N PHE A 435 -8.94 -14.64 24.16
CA PHE A 435 -8.80 -15.86 23.37
C PHE A 435 -9.03 -15.53 21.88
N ALA A 436 -7.93 -15.29 21.18
CA ALA A 436 -7.83 -15.25 19.73
C ALA A 436 -6.43 -15.74 19.38
N GLY A 437 -6.30 -16.60 18.38
CA GLY A 437 -5.00 -17.10 17.95
C GLY A 437 -5.09 -18.35 17.08
N GLY A 438 -3.97 -19.01 16.86
CA GLY A 438 -3.91 -20.24 16.10
C GLY A 438 -2.62 -21.04 16.30
N VAL A 439 -2.65 -22.30 15.87
CA VAL A 439 -1.49 -23.20 15.77
C VAL A 439 -1.17 -23.42 14.30
N SER A 440 0.12 -23.49 13.97
CA SER A 440 0.63 -23.55 12.60
C SER A 440 1.92 -24.38 12.57
N ASP A 441 2.03 -25.34 11.64
CA ASP A 441 3.28 -26.06 11.36
C ASP A 441 4.04 -25.49 10.14
N GLY A 442 3.46 -24.49 9.45
CA GLY A 442 3.99 -23.88 8.22
C GLY A 442 3.25 -24.30 6.94
N THR A 443 2.40 -25.34 7.01
CA THR A 443 1.63 -25.92 5.88
C THR A 443 0.15 -26.07 6.20
N TYR A 444 -0.16 -26.48 7.43
CA TYR A 444 -1.49 -26.68 8.01
C TYR A 444 -1.62 -25.88 9.31
N GLY A 445 -2.85 -25.80 9.82
CA GLY A 445 -3.09 -25.23 11.13
C GLY A 445 -4.56 -25.08 11.50
N VAL A 446 -4.78 -24.39 12.62
CA VAL A 446 -6.11 -24.07 13.14
C VAL A 446 -6.08 -22.65 13.68
N THR A 447 -7.12 -21.86 13.40
CA THR A 447 -7.35 -20.54 14.01
C THR A 447 -8.64 -20.57 14.81
N ALA A 448 -8.67 -19.90 15.97
CA ALA A 448 -9.84 -19.82 16.84
C ALA A 448 -10.01 -18.41 17.41
N TYR A 449 -11.26 -18.01 17.60
CA TYR A 449 -11.66 -16.66 18.00
C TYR A 449 -12.87 -16.73 18.93
N ASP A 450 -12.70 -16.22 20.15
CA ASP A 450 -13.75 -16.04 21.16
C ASP A 450 -14.41 -14.69 20.96
N MET A 451 -15.30 -14.62 19.97
CA MET A 451 -15.96 -13.38 19.56
C MET A 451 -16.83 -12.84 20.69
N LYS A 452 -16.64 -11.56 20.99
CA LYS A 452 -17.52 -10.76 21.86
C LYS A 452 -17.55 -9.32 21.35
N TYR A 453 -18.63 -8.94 20.69
CA TYR A 453 -18.83 -7.59 20.19
C TYR A 453 -20.32 -7.28 20.06
N ASP A 454 -20.71 -6.01 20.21
CA ASP A 454 -22.05 -5.54 19.84
C ASP A 454 -23.24 -6.29 20.49
N SER A 455 -23.09 -6.77 21.72
CA SER A 455 -24.08 -7.63 22.43
C SER A 455 -24.25 -9.06 21.87
N LEU A 456 -23.32 -9.50 21.03
CA LEU A 456 -23.23 -10.84 20.44
C LEU A 456 -21.95 -11.56 20.90
N VAL A 457 -22.07 -12.85 21.21
CA VAL A 457 -20.93 -13.75 21.48
C VAL A 457 -20.96 -14.98 20.59
N ALA A 458 -19.79 -15.48 20.19
CA ALA A 458 -19.64 -16.72 19.43
C ALA A 458 -18.22 -17.31 19.58
N LYS A 459 -18.10 -18.64 19.63
CA LYS A 459 -16.82 -19.34 19.42
C LYS A 459 -16.71 -19.63 17.92
N LYS A 460 -15.75 -19.03 17.23
CA LYS A 460 -15.50 -19.23 15.78
C LYS A 460 -14.15 -19.91 15.59
N SER A 461 -14.06 -20.86 14.66
CA SER A 461 -12.81 -21.57 14.38
C SER A 461 -12.73 -22.05 12.94
N TRP A 462 -11.50 -22.14 12.43
CA TRP A 462 -11.15 -22.51 11.06
C TRP A 462 -10.03 -23.55 11.12
N PHE A 463 -10.25 -24.72 10.54
CA PHE A 463 -9.28 -25.82 10.46
C PHE A 463 -8.85 -25.96 9.00
N PHE A 464 -7.56 -25.82 8.72
CA PHE A 464 -7.07 -25.63 7.36
C PHE A 464 -6.34 -26.89 6.84
N PHE A 465 -6.93 -27.54 5.83
CA PHE A 465 -6.40 -28.73 5.15
C PHE A 465 -5.97 -28.39 3.71
N ASP A 466 -5.89 -29.36 2.79
CA ASP A 466 -5.42 -29.11 1.42
C ASP A 466 -6.51 -28.76 0.42
N LYS A 467 -7.73 -29.30 0.60
CA LYS A 467 -8.85 -29.14 -0.34
C LYS A 467 -10.03 -28.42 0.31
N GLU A 468 -10.00 -28.30 1.63
CA GLU A 468 -11.08 -27.79 2.46
C GLU A 468 -10.55 -26.95 3.63
N VAL A 469 -11.37 -25.98 4.03
CA VAL A 469 -11.25 -25.30 5.33
C VAL A 469 -12.55 -25.56 6.08
N VAL A 470 -12.46 -26.22 7.23
CA VAL A 470 -13.64 -26.51 8.06
C VAL A 470 -13.90 -25.31 8.97
N CYS A 471 -15.03 -24.64 8.75
CA CYS A 471 -15.46 -23.48 9.54
C CYS A 471 -16.50 -23.92 10.58
N LEU A 472 -16.20 -23.80 11.88
CA LEU A 472 -17.13 -24.13 12.97
C LEU A 472 -17.50 -22.89 13.79
N GLY A 473 -18.80 -22.73 14.04
CA GLY A 473 -19.37 -21.74 14.96
C GLY A 473 -20.12 -22.45 16.10
N ALA A 474 -19.88 -22.04 17.33
CA ALA A 474 -20.54 -22.62 18.52
C ALA A 474 -20.83 -21.55 19.59
N GLY A 475 -21.80 -21.82 20.47
CA GLY A 475 -22.13 -20.91 21.57
C GLY A 475 -22.63 -19.53 21.14
N ILE A 476 -23.19 -19.41 19.93
CA ILE A 476 -23.71 -18.16 19.36
C ILE A 476 -24.89 -17.68 20.22
N LYS A 477 -24.77 -16.49 20.82
CA LYS A 477 -25.82 -15.90 21.67
C LYS A 477 -25.86 -14.38 21.53
N SER A 478 -27.04 -13.84 21.24
CA SER A 478 -27.37 -12.42 21.34
C SER A 478 -28.10 -12.13 22.65
N VAL A 479 -27.93 -10.94 23.22
CA VAL A 479 -28.81 -10.41 24.29
C VAL A 479 -29.77 -9.30 23.80
N ILE A 480 -29.77 -9.01 22.50
CA ILE A 480 -30.74 -8.12 21.84
C ILE A 480 -31.64 -8.88 20.87
N ASP A 481 -32.87 -8.40 20.70
CA ASP A 481 -33.86 -8.95 19.79
C ASP A 481 -33.60 -8.47 18.34
N LYS A 482 -32.62 -9.09 17.70
CA LYS A 482 -32.31 -8.91 16.28
C LYS A 482 -31.78 -10.25 15.74
N SER A 483 -32.14 -10.59 14.51
CA SER A 483 -31.64 -11.79 13.83
C SER A 483 -30.11 -11.81 13.82
N VAL A 484 -29.52 -13.00 13.94
CA VAL A 484 -28.07 -13.22 13.91
C VAL A 484 -27.77 -14.11 12.72
N VAL A 485 -26.87 -13.65 11.85
CA VAL A 485 -26.45 -14.40 10.67
C VAL A 485 -24.99 -14.81 10.79
N THR A 486 -24.63 -15.94 10.17
CA THR A 486 -23.22 -16.25 9.88
C THR A 486 -23.02 -16.29 8.38
N THR A 487 -22.25 -15.33 7.85
CA THR A 487 -22.00 -15.26 6.41
C THR A 487 -20.90 -16.23 6.02
N VAL A 488 -21.13 -17.01 4.99
CA VAL A 488 -20.16 -17.94 4.42
C VAL A 488 -19.35 -17.23 3.33
N ASN A 489 -20.01 -16.51 2.42
CA ASN A 489 -19.33 -15.65 1.45
C ASN A 489 -20.25 -14.51 0.93
N GLN A 490 -19.63 -13.43 0.47
CA GLN A 490 -20.26 -12.32 -0.25
C GLN A 490 -19.26 -11.80 -1.31
N CYS A 491 -19.30 -12.39 -2.50
CA CYS A 491 -18.37 -12.12 -3.60
C CYS A 491 -19.14 -11.82 -4.91
N TRP A 492 -18.45 -11.45 -5.98
CA TRP A 492 -19.12 -11.23 -7.27
C TRP A 492 -19.76 -12.51 -7.81
N LEU A 493 -20.97 -12.41 -8.36
CA LEU A 493 -21.66 -13.53 -8.99
C LEU A 493 -21.01 -13.87 -10.34
N ASN A 494 -20.07 -14.82 -10.33
CA ASN A 494 -19.51 -15.41 -11.54
C ASN A 494 -20.05 -16.83 -11.81
N GLY A 495 -20.77 -17.03 -12.92
CA GLY A 495 -21.26 -18.35 -13.37
C GLY A 495 -22.55 -18.87 -12.70
N GLU A 496 -22.89 -20.14 -12.97
CA GLU A 496 -24.05 -20.81 -12.35
C GLU A 496 -23.80 -21.09 -10.85
N VAL A 497 -24.81 -20.87 -10.03
CA VAL A 497 -24.86 -21.39 -8.65
C VAL A 497 -25.69 -22.66 -8.65
N THR A 498 -25.04 -23.81 -8.40
CA THR A 498 -25.72 -25.11 -8.29
C THR A 498 -25.88 -25.48 -6.81
N LEU A 499 -27.05 -25.99 -6.43
CA LEU A 499 -27.35 -26.46 -5.08
C LEU A 499 -27.72 -27.94 -5.09
N PHE A 500 -27.21 -28.70 -4.14
CA PHE A 500 -27.61 -30.08 -3.85
C PHE A 500 -28.09 -30.20 -2.40
N ASN A 501 -29.22 -30.88 -2.20
CA ASN A 501 -29.77 -31.20 -0.89
C ASN A 501 -29.91 -32.73 -0.80
N ASP A 502 -29.26 -33.37 0.17
CA ASP A 502 -29.17 -34.84 0.30
C ASP A 502 -28.81 -35.53 -1.04
N SER A 503 -27.73 -35.03 -1.66
CA SER A 503 -27.19 -35.42 -2.98
C SER A 503 -28.09 -35.18 -4.20
N LYS A 504 -29.27 -34.53 -4.07
CA LYS A 504 -30.17 -34.21 -5.20
C LYS A 504 -30.03 -32.75 -5.61
N LYS A 505 -29.82 -32.46 -6.91
CA LYS A 505 -29.80 -31.07 -7.42
C LYS A 505 -31.17 -30.43 -7.19
N VAL A 506 -31.20 -29.29 -6.51
CA VAL A 506 -32.41 -28.50 -6.22
C VAL A 506 -32.33 -27.14 -6.89
N LYS A 507 -33.49 -26.52 -7.13
CA LYS A 507 -33.54 -25.08 -7.47
C LYS A 507 -33.16 -24.28 -6.21
N ALA A 508 -32.60 -23.09 -6.41
CA ALA A 508 -32.35 -22.17 -5.30
C ALA A 508 -33.69 -21.80 -4.63
N ILE A 509 -33.79 -22.06 -3.33
CA ILE A 509 -34.90 -21.66 -2.46
C ILE A 509 -34.28 -20.81 -1.37
N SER A 510 -34.74 -19.57 -1.23
CA SER A 510 -34.27 -18.68 -0.16
C SER A 510 -34.76 -19.20 1.20
N GLY A 511 -33.87 -19.27 2.20
CA GLY A 511 -34.22 -19.68 3.56
C GLY A 511 -34.61 -21.16 3.70
N ALA A 512 -34.11 -22.04 2.85
CA ALA A 512 -34.43 -23.47 2.91
C ALA A 512 -33.56 -24.22 3.92
N LEU A 513 -34.18 -25.18 4.62
CA LEU A 513 -33.47 -26.19 5.39
C LEU A 513 -32.75 -27.14 4.41
N MET A 514 -31.42 -27.10 4.40
CA MET A 514 -30.57 -28.02 3.66
C MET A 514 -30.06 -29.12 4.59
N LYS A 515 -30.18 -30.38 4.15
CA LYS A 515 -29.62 -31.57 4.78
C LYS A 515 -28.41 -32.04 3.96
N ASN A 516 -27.23 -32.09 4.58
CA ASN A 516 -25.96 -32.41 3.90
C ASN A 516 -25.80 -31.56 2.62
N GLY A 517 -26.04 -30.25 2.78
CA GLY A 517 -26.13 -29.32 1.65
C GLY A 517 -24.78 -29.12 0.97
N LEU A 518 -24.76 -29.12 -0.35
CA LEU A 518 -23.59 -28.68 -1.14
C LEU A 518 -24.03 -27.56 -2.08
N ILE A 519 -23.35 -26.42 -1.99
CA ILE A 519 -23.53 -25.30 -2.91
C ILE A 519 -22.24 -25.11 -3.69
N TRP A 520 -22.33 -25.00 -5.01
CA TRP A 520 -21.20 -24.77 -5.89
C TRP A 520 -21.36 -23.43 -6.60
N HIS A 521 -20.36 -22.57 -6.48
CA HIS A 521 -20.30 -21.27 -7.15
C HIS A 521 -18.83 -20.88 -7.37
N ASP A 522 -18.50 -20.37 -8.56
CA ASP A 522 -17.17 -19.84 -8.92
C ASP A 522 -15.98 -20.74 -8.55
N ASN A 523 -16.13 -22.06 -8.79
CA ASN A 523 -15.18 -23.12 -8.43
C ASN A 523 -14.95 -23.34 -6.92
N VAL A 524 -15.81 -22.79 -6.06
CA VAL A 524 -15.84 -23.02 -4.62
C VAL A 524 -17.04 -23.91 -4.25
N GLY A 525 -16.77 -24.98 -3.52
CA GLY A 525 -17.77 -25.86 -2.93
C GLY A 525 -17.99 -25.54 -1.45
N TYR A 526 -19.21 -25.14 -1.09
CA TYR A 526 -19.64 -24.90 0.29
C TYR A 526 -20.47 -26.10 0.77
N TYR A 527 -19.89 -26.91 1.66
CA TYR A 527 -20.55 -28.10 2.22
C TYR A 527 -21.03 -27.85 3.65
N PHE A 528 -22.27 -28.26 3.92
CA PHE A 528 -22.96 -28.09 5.20
C PHE A 528 -23.32 -29.47 5.79
N PRO A 529 -22.51 -30.02 6.71
CA PRO A 529 -22.83 -31.28 7.39
C PRO A 529 -24.13 -31.18 8.20
N GLY A 530 -25.01 -32.17 8.06
CA GLY A 530 -26.28 -32.21 8.79
C GLY A 530 -27.29 -31.18 8.28
N ASN A 531 -28.17 -30.70 9.17
CA ASN A 531 -29.25 -29.77 8.83
C ASN A 531 -28.84 -28.33 9.12
N GLN A 532 -28.96 -27.44 8.14
CA GLN A 532 -28.67 -26.00 8.25
C GLN A 532 -29.74 -25.17 7.52
N ASN A 533 -30.12 -24.02 8.09
CA ASN A 533 -30.93 -23.03 7.36
C ASN A 533 -30.01 -22.20 6.48
N VAL A 534 -30.13 -22.33 5.16
CA VAL A 534 -29.21 -21.67 4.23
C VAL A 534 -29.96 -20.65 3.38
N VAL A 535 -29.42 -19.44 3.31
CA VAL A 535 -29.90 -18.37 2.42
C VAL A 535 -28.89 -18.14 1.30
N VAL A 536 -29.38 -18.13 0.07
CA VAL A 536 -28.58 -17.84 -1.13
C VAL A 536 -29.23 -16.71 -1.90
N SER A 537 -28.57 -15.56 -1.96
CA SER A 537 -28.92 -14.46 -2.88
C SER A 537 -27.92 -14.39 -4.04
N LYS A 538 -28.45 -13.93 -5.18
CA LYS A 538 -27.75 -13.71 -6.46
C LYS A 538 -28.17 -12.36 -7.06
N GLU A 539 -28.64 -11.45 -6.21
CA GLU A 539 -29.31 -10.23 -6.59
C GLU A 539 -28.32 -9.15 -7.06
N GLN A 540 -28.83 -8.17 -7.78
CA GLN A 540 -28.11 -6.93 -8.04
C GLN A 540 -28.05 -6.13 -6.74
N GLN A 541 -26.85 -5.89 -6.22
CA GLN A 541 -26.62 -4.96 -5.12
C GLN A 541 -26.13 -3.63 -5.69
N GLU A 542 -26.53 -2.51 -5.07
CA GLU A 542 -26.11 -1.16 -5.46
C GLU A 542 -25.59 -0.36 -4.26
N GLY A 543 -24.83 0.69 -4.55
CA GLY A 543 -24.36 1.65 -3.56
C GLY A 543 -23.37 2.63 -4.17
N SER A 544 -22.54 3.28 -3.36
CA SER A 544 -21.53 4.23 -3.86
C SER A 544 -20.30 4.27 -2.96
N TRP A 545 -19.15 4.64 -3.52
CA TRP A 545 -17.93 4.85 -2.75
C TRP A 545 -18.12 5.95 -1.69
N TYR A 546 -18.92 6.98 -1.96
CA TYR A 546 -19.28 8.03 -1.00
C TYR A 546 -20.02 7.50 0.24
N ARG A 547 -20.74 6.36 0.14
CA ARG A 547 -21.42 5.74 1.29
C ARG A 547 -20.40 5.22 2.32
N ILE A 548 -19.25 4.71 1.86
CA ILE A 548 -18.21 4.10 2.70
C ILE A 548 -16.97 5.00 2.94
N ASN A 549 -16.75 6.00 2.10
CA ASN A 549 -15.61 6.94 2.19
C ASN A 549 -16.03 8.31 1.62
N LYS A 550 -16.02 9.38 2.43
CA LYS A 550 -16.50 10.70 1.97
C LYS A 550 -15.62 11.38 0.91
N SER A 551 -14.47 10.81 0.57
CA SER A 551 -13.68 11.22 -0.60
C SER A 551 -14.05 10.49 -1.89
N GLY A 552 -14.86 9.42 -1.82
CA GLY A 552 -15.30 8.61 -2.95
C GLY A 552 -16.36 9.28 -3.83
N SER A 553 -16.59 8.74 -5.04
CA SER A 553 -17.67 9.21 -5.92
C SER A 553 -19.05 8.93 -5.33
N LYS A 554 -20.00 9.85 -5.58
CA LYS A 554 -21.43 9.70 -5.25
C LYS A 554 -22.19 8.91 -6.31
N GLU A 555 -21.58 8.63 -7.46
CA GLU A 555 -22.18 7.82 -8.52
C GLU A 555 -22.52 6.43 -7.98
N LYS A 556 -23.66 5.90 -8.46
CA LYS A 556 -24.08 4.54 -8.11
C LYS A 556 -23.21 3.53 -8.86
N GLU A 557 -22.63 2.62 -8.10
CA GLU A 557 -22.05 1.37 -8.58
C GLU A 557 -23.10 0.26 -8.37
N SER A 558 -23.17 -0.72 -9.27
CA SER A 558 -24.04 -1.88 -9.11
C SER A 558 -23.42 -3.14 -9.72
N GLY A 559 -23.83 -4.31 -9.22
CA GLY A 559 -23.44 -5.59 -9.79
C GLY A 559 -24.11 -6.76 -9.09
N ALA A 560 -24.14 -7.91 -9.77
CA ALA A 560 -24.72 -9.13 -9.22
C ALA A 560 -23.77 -9.74 -8.18
N VAL A 561 -24.26 -9.97 -6.97
CA VAL A 561 -23.47 -10.47 -5.84
C VAL A 561 -23.95 -11.88 -5.48
N PHE A 562 -23.01 -12.82 -5.37
CA PHE A 562 -23.28 -14.10 -4.71
C PHE A 562 -23.13 -13.90 -3.20
N LYS A 563 -24.23 -14.08 -2.46
CA LYS A 563 -24.27 -13.90 -1.00
C LYS A 563 -24.88 -15.15 -0.37
N LEU A 564 -24.11 -15.80 0.49
CA LEU A 564 -24.43 -17.07 1.12
C LEU A 564 -24.27 -16.95 2.63
N PHE A 565 -25.33 -17.20 3.40
CA PHE A 565 -25.33 -17.10 4.85
C PHE A 565 -26.27 -18.10 5.54
N LEU A 566 -26.07 -18.25 6.85
CA LEU A 566 -26.86 -19.09 7.76
C LEU A 566 -27.73 -18.24 8.68
N ASN A 567 -28.95 -18.71 8.97
CA ASN A 567 -29.94 -18.13 9.90
C ASN A 567 -30.20 -19.04 11.11
#